data_AF-A0A948I4S1-F1
#
_entry.id   AF-A0A948I4S1-F1
#
_cell.length_a   1.000
_cell.length_b   1.000
_cell.length_c   1.000
_cell.angle_alpha   90.00
_cell.angle_beta   90.00
_cell.angle_gamma   90.00
#
_symmetry.space_group_name_H-M   'P 1'
#
loop_
_entity.id
_entity.type
_entity.pdbx_description
1 polymer ?
#
loop_
_entity_poly.entity_id
_entity_poly.type
_entity_poly.pdbx_seq_one_letter_code
_entity_poly.pdbx_strand_id
1 'polypeptide(L)'
;MASAAEQLAGQINFGAFSKATELKKRIWFTLGALIVYRLGTYLPIPGIDPVILQEIFRQNSGGILGMFDMFAGGALGRMTIFALNIMPYISASIIMQLMTAVSPSMEALKKEGESGRKKINQYTRYLTVVLATAQAFGIAVGLQGMQGSAGSAVINPGVFFQATTVITLVGGTIFLMWLGEQITARGVGNGISLIIFAG
;
A
#
# COMPACT_ATOMS: atom_id res chain seq x y z
N MET A 1 -14.78 39.35 -8.18
CA MET A 1 -15.44 38.05 -7.93
C MET A 1 -14.39 37.16 -7.29
N ALA A 2 -14.37 37.08 -5.96
CA ALA A 2 -13.37 36.28 -5.25
C ALA A 2 -13.56 34.81 -5.62
N SER A 3 -12.46 34.12 -5.94
CA SER A 3 -12.47 32.73 -6.38
C SER A 3 -13.03 31.84 -5.25
N ALA A 4 -13.68 30.72 -5.59
CA ALA A 4 -14.14 29.74 -4.61
C ALA A 4 -13.01 29.27 -3.66
N ALA A 5 -11.75 29.34 -4.11
CA ALA A 5 -10.56 29.12 -3.29
C ALA A 5 -10.32 30.22 -2.22
N GLU A 6 -10.61 31.48 -2.51
CA GLU A 6 -10.50 32.60 -1.56
C GLU A 6 -11.61 32.58 -0.51
N GLN A 7 -12.83 32.15 -0.90
CA GLN A 7 -13.93 31.96 0.05
C GLN A 7 -13.71 30.76 0.98
N LEU A 8 -13.11 29.68 0.47
CA LEU A 8 -12.64 28.55 1.28
C LEU A 8 -11.54 28.99 2.24
N ALA A 9 -10.53 29.72 1.77
CA ALA A 9 -9.43 30.22 2.60
C ALA A 9 -9.91 31.21 3.68
N GLY A 10 -10.90 32.06 3.37
CA GLY A 10 -11.51 33.00 4.30
C GLY A 10 -12.37 32.35 5.39
N GLN A 11 -12.80 31.09 5.21
CA GLN A 11 -13.50 30.29 6.21
C GLN A 11 -12.59 29.34 7.00
N ILE A 12 -11.30 29.25 6.67
CA ILE A 12 -10.33 28.52 7.50
C ILE A 12 -10.07 29.34 8.76
N ASN A 13 -10.85 29.08 9.80
CA ASN A 13 -10.67 29.71 11.10
C ASN A 13 -9.43 29.12 11.79
N PHE A 14 -8.23 29.57 11.39
CA PHE A 14 -6.94 29.18 11.96
C PHE A 14 -6.88 29.40 13.48
N GLY A 15 -7.70 30.30 14.03
CA GLY A 15 -7.85 30.51 15.48
C GLY A 15 -8.52 29.34 16.22
N ALA A 16 -9.43 28.62 15.58
CA ALA A 16 -10.00 27.38 16.12
C ALA A 16 -9.02 26.20 15.96
N PHE A 17 -8.25 26.18 14.87
CA PHE A 17 -7.18 25.21 14.61
C PHE A 17 -6.04 25.30 15.65
N SER A 18 -5.74 26.51 16.12
CA SER A 18 -4.79 26.80 17.21
C SER A 18 -5.25 26.26 18.58
N LYS A 19 -6.56 26.20 18.83
CA LYS A 19 -7.13 25.67 20.08
C LYS A 19 -7.27 24.14 20.07
N ALA A 20 -7.28 23.52 18.89
CA ALA A 20 -7.39 22.08 18.70
C ALA A 20 -6.01 21.39 18.76
N THR A 21 -5.35 21.45 19.92
CA THR A 21 -4.03 20.82 20.14
C THR A 21 -4.03 19.32 19.83
N GLU A 22 -5.18 18.65 20.05
CA GLU A 22 -5.37 17.24 19.72
C GLU A 22 -5.38 17.00 18.20
N LEU A 23 -6.15 17.79 17.44
CA LEU A 23 -6.20 17.68 15.98
C LEU A 23 -4.83 17.92 15.35
N LYS A 24 -4.09 18.93 15.84
CA LYS A 24 -2.72 19.21 15.40
C LYS A 24 -1.81 18.00 15.62
N LYS A 25 -1.87 17.33 16.78
CA LYS A 25 -1.09 16.11 17.06
C LYS A 25 -1.45 14.97 16.10
N ARG A 26 -2.74 14.76 15.84
CA ARG A 26 -3.22 13.73 14.89
C ARG A 26 -2.71 13.99 13.47
N ILE A 27 -2.73 15.26 13.02
CA ILE A 27 -2.21 15.65 11.70
C ILE A 27 -0.70 15.42 11.59
N TRP A 28 0.07 15.83 12.61
CA TRP A 28 1.51 15.60 12.63
C TRP A 28 1.87 14.11 12.62
N PHE A 29 1.08 13.29 13.32
CA PHE A 29 1.23 11.83 13.29
C PHE A 29 0.98 11.28 11.88
N THR A 30 -0.13 11.68 11.24
CA THR A 30 -0.43 11.29 9.86
C THR A 30 0.68 11.71 8.90
N LEU A 31 1.14 12.97 8.95
CA LEU A 31 2.23 13.46 8.10
C LEU A 31 3.53 12.69 8.33
N GLY A 32 3.90 12.43 9.58
CA GLY A 32 5.07 11.63 9.91
C GLY A 32 4.97 10.21 9.34
N ALA A 33 3.81 9.57 9.45
CA ALA A 33 3.57 8.25 8.87
C ALA A 33 3.66 8.26 7.33
N LEU A 34 3.11 9.29 6.67
CA LEU A 34 3.22 9.44 5.21
C LEU A 34 4.66 9.68 4.74
N ILE A 35 5.47 10.40 5.53
CA ILE A 35 6.91 10.55 5.25
C ILE A 35 7.61 9.19 5.34
N VAL A 36 7.34 8.40 6.38
CA VAL A 36 7.91 7.04 6.52
C VAL A 36 7.49 6.15 5.35
N TYR A 37 6.21 6.19 4.96
CA TYR A 37 5.73 5.51 3.76
C TYR A 37 6.54 5.93 2.52
N ARG A 38 6.69 7.25 2.31
CA ARG A 38 7.39 7.77 1.14
C ARG A 38 8.87 7.37 1.14
N LEU A 39 9.56 7.42 2.28
CA LEU A 39 10.94 6.94 2.39
C LEU A 39 11.09 5.47 2.01
N GLY A 40 10.15 4.61 2.40
CA GLY A 40 10.19 3.20 2.01
C GLY A 40 9.95 2.96 0.51
N THR A 41 9.24 3.85 -0.20
CA THR A 41 9.14 3.82 -1.68
C THR A 41 10.44 4.19 -2.42
N TYR A 42 11.52 4.46 -1.69
CA TYR A 42 12.88 4.60 -2.25
C TYR A 42 13.81 3.44 -1.87
N LEU A 43 13.36 2.49 -1.04
CA LEU A 43 14.17 1.34 -0.66
C LEU A 43 13.97 0.19 -1.66
N PRO A 44 14.97 -0.11 -2.53
CA PRO A 44 14.84 -1.19 -3.51
C PRO A 44 14.87 -2.56 -2.83
N ILE A 45 14.24 -3.54 -3.47
CA ILE A 45 14.31 -4.94 -3.03
C ILE A 45 15.75 -5.46 -3.19
N PRO A 46 16.29 -6.20 -2.21
CA PRO A 46 17.61 -6.78 -2.32
C PRO A 46 17.70 -7.76 -3.49
N GLY A 47 18.72 -7.60 -4.34
CA GLY A 47 19.01 -8.51 -5.46
C GLY A 47 18.51 -8.07 -6.83
N ILE A 48 17.90 -6.88 -6.93
CA ILE A 48 17.45 -6.29 -8.21
C ILE A 48 18.41 -5.17 -8.62
N ASP A 49 18.77 -5.11 -9.90
CA ASP A 49 19.47 -3.95 -10.48
C ASP A 49 18.46 -2.87 -10.90
N PRO A 50 18.45 -1.70 -10.23
CA PRO A 50 17.49 -0.64 -10.52
C PRO A 50 17.71 0.01 -11.89
N VAL A 51 18.91 -0.06 -12.46
CA VAL A 51 19.24 0.53 -13.77
C VAL A 51 18.63 -0.31 -14.89
N ILE A 52 18.83 -1.63 -14.84
CA ILE A 52 18.26 -2.59 -15.80
C ILE A 52 16.73 -2.59 -15.70
N LEU A 53 16.20 -2.52 -14.48
CA LEU A 53 14.76 -2.44 -14.27
C LEU A 53 14.15 -1.18 -14.88
N GLN A 54 14.77 -0.01 -14.70
CA GLN A 54 14.30 1.24 -15.32
C GLN A 54 14.32 1.17 -16.84
N GLU A 55 15.28 0.47 -17.45
CA GLU A 55 15.33 0.24 -18.89
C GLU A 55 14.14 -0.60 -19.36
N ILE A 56 13.88 -1.72 -18.69
CA ILE A 56 12.74 -2.60 -18.99
C ILE A 56 11.41 -1.86 -18.79
N PHE A 57 11.32 -1.04 -17.74
CA PHE A 57 10.12 -0.25 -17.45
C PHE A 57 9.89 0.85 -18.48
N ARG A 58 10.95 1.54 -18.95
CA ARG A 58 10.86 2.54 -20.03
C ARG A 58 10.45 1.93 -21.37
N GLN A 59 10.82 0.68 -21.62
CA GLN A 59 10.36 -0.03 -22.82
C GLN A 59 8.88 -0.44 -22.74
N ASN A 60 8.33 -0.62 -21.53
CA ASN A 60 6.95 -1.10 -21.29
C ASN A 60 6.01 -0.06 -20.65
N SER A 61 6.45 1.19 -20.48
CA SER A 61 5.77 2.23 -19.70
C SER A 61 4.44 2.71 -20.29
N GLY A 62 4.19 2.44 -21.58
CA GLY A 62 2.91 2.77 -22.23
C GLY A 62 1.80 1.75 -22.02
N GLY A 63 2.08 0.62 -21.36
CA GLY A 63 1.14 -0.48 -21.18
C GLY A 63 0.44 -0.51 -19.82
N ILE A 64 -0.23 -1.63 -19.54
CA ILE A 64 -0.93 -1.88 -18.27
C ILE A 64 -0.01 -1.73 -17.05
N LEU A 65 1.28 -2.01 -17.22
CA LEU A 65 2.31 -1.87 -16.19
C LEU A 65 2.48 -0.43 -15.71
N GLY A 66 2.36 0.57 -16.59
CA GLY A 66 2.40 1.98 -16.21
C GLY A 66 1.18 2.42 -15.39
N MET A 67 0.00 1.85 -15.69
CA MET A 67 -1.21 2.09 -14.88
C MET A 67 -1.06 1.50 -13.47
N PHE A 68 -0.51 0.28 -13.36
CA PHE A 68 -0.22 -0.33 -12.06
C PHE A 68 0.80 0.47 -11.24
N ASP A 69 1.83 1.04 -11.87
CA ASP A 69 2.81 1.87 -11.18
C ASP A 69 2.23 3.19 -10.64
N MET A 70 1.28 3.80 -11.37
CA MET A 70 0.55 4.97 -10.90
C MET A 70 -0.25 4.67 -9.62
N PHE A 71 -0.91 3.51 -9.55
CA PHE A 71 -1.62 3.10 -8.33
C PHE A 71 -0.68 2.64 -7.21
N ALA A 72 0.55 2.25 -7.54
CA ALA A 72 1.58 1.86 -6.58
C ALA A 72 2.42 3.05 -6.08
N GLY A 73 2.22 4.27 -6.62
CA GLY A 73 2.98 5.47 -6.26
C GLY A 73 4.42 5.49 -6.77
N GLY A 74 4.69 4.85 -7.92
CA GLY A 74 6.04 4.71 -8.48
C GLY A 74 6.89 3.60 -7.83
N ALA A 75 6.29 2.82 -6.92
CA ALA A 75 6.98 1.76 -6.19
C ALA A 75 7.31 0.54 -7.06
N LEU A 76 6.58 0.35 -8.17
CA LEU A 76 6.72 -0.75 -9.12
C LEU A 76 7.85 -0.45 -10.12
N GLY A 77 7.91 0.78 -10.64
CA GLY A 77 8.98 1.26 -11.53
C GLY A 77 10.35 1.33 -10.87
N ARG A 78 10.40 1.28 -9.53
CA ARG A 78 11.62 1.22 -8.72
C ARG A 78 11.83 -0.11 -8.01
N MET A 79 10.92 -1.08 -8.18
CA MET A 79 10.87 -2.36 -7.45
C MET A 79 11.27 -2.23 -5.99
N THR A 80 10.48 -1.45 -5.25
CA THR A 80 10.76 -1.18 -3.83
C THR A 80 10.15 -2.22 -2.91
N ILE A 81 10.53 -2.17 -1.63
CA ILE A 81 9.92 -3.01 -0.58
C ILE A 81 8.39 -2.87 -0.50
N PHE A 82 7.83 -1.79 -1.07
CA PHE A 82 6.40 -1.51 -1.16
C PHE A 82 5.84 -1.68 -2.58
N ALA A 83 6.47 -2.49 -3.44
CA ALA A 83 6.00 -2.69 -4.82
C ALA A 83 4.54 -3.18 -4.91
N LEU A 84 4.06 -3.98 -3.94
CA LEU A 84 2.66 -4.39 -3.83
C LEU A 84 1.75 -3.32 -3.20
N ASN A 85 2.33 -2.32 -2.54
CA ASN A 85 1.64 -1.26 -1.80
C ASN A 85 0.56 -1.87 -0.86
N ILE A 86 -0.58 -1.19 -0.69
CA ILE A 86 -1.71 -1.64 0.13
C ILE A 86 -2.71 -2.50 -0.68
N MET A 87 -2.43 -2.79 -1.96
CA MET A 87 -3.33 -3.51 -2.87
C MET A 87 -3.75 -4.90 -2.36
N PRO A 88 -2.86 -5.76 -1.82
CA PRO A 88 -3.27 -7.07 -1.30
C PRO A 88 -4.32 -6.95 -0.20
N TYR A 89 -4.25 -5.89 0.61
CA TYR A 89 -5.24 -5.60 1.64
C TYR A 89 -6.56 -5.12 1.05
N ILE A 90 -6.53 -4.22 0.06
CA ILE A 90 -7.74 -3.76 -0.63
C ILE A 90 -8.48 -4.96 -1.22
N SER A 91 -7.76 -5.81 -1.97
CA SER A 91 -8.32 -7.02 -2.56
C SER A 91 -8.91 -7.95 -1.49
N ALA A 92 -8.18 -8.20 -0.39
CA ALA A 92 -8.70 -8.99 0.72
C ALA A 92 -9.98 -8.38 1.33
N SER A 93 -10.03 -7.07 1.50
CA SER A 93 -11.19 -6.38 2.08
C SER A 93 -12.42 -6.48 1.17
N ILE A 94 -12.24 -6.38 -0.15
CA ILE A 94 -13.33 -6.54 -1.13
C ILE A 94 -13.82 -7.99 -1.12
N ILE A 95 -12.91 -8.97 -1.09
CA ILE A 95 -13.28 -10.39 -0.99
C ILE A 95 -14.12 -10.63 0.27
N MET A 96 -13.68 -10.12 1.43
CA MET A 96 -14.42 -10.26 2.68
C MET A 96 -15.78 -9.54 2.63
N GLN A 97 -15.86 -8.37 2.00
CA GLN A 97 -17.12 -7.65 1.80
C GLN A 97 -18.10 -8.45 0.92
N LEU A 98 -17.62 -9.02 -0.19
CA LEU A 98 -18.41 -9.87 -1.07
C LEU A 98 -18.86 -11.16 -0.36
N MET A 99 -17.96 -11.82 0.37
CA MET A 99 -18.32 -13.00 1.16
C MET A 99 -19.36 -12.68 2.23
N THR A 100 -19.31 -11.47 2.81
CA THR A 100 -20.32 -11.03 3.79
C THR A 100 -21.69 -10.81 3.14
N ALA A 101 -21.74 -10.45 1.86
CA ALA A 101 -22.99 -10.28 1.12
C ALA A 101 -23.56 -11.62 0.61
N VAL A 102 -22.69 -12.59 0.31
CA VAL A 102 -23.08 -13.89 -0.26
C VAL A 102 -23.33 -14.95 0.81
N SER A 103 -22.62 -14.89 1.94
CA SER A 103 -22.68 -15.91 2.99
C SER A 103 -23.52 -15.44 4.19
N PRO A 104 -24.61 -16.14 4.54
CA PRO A 104 -25.46 -15.77 5.67
C PRO A 104 -24.74 -15.90 7.02
N SER A 105 -23.71 -16.76 7.13
CA SER A 105 -22.91 -16.88 8.36
C SER A 105 -22.00 -15.67 8.58
N MET A 106 -21.42 -15.12 7.52
CA MET A 106 -20.63 -13.89 7.58
C MET A 106 -21.52 -12.66 7.80
N GLU A 107 -22.72 -12.65 7.22
CA GLU A 107 -23.72 -11.60 7.50
C GLU A 107 -24.17 -11.62 8.96
N ALA A 108 -24.40 -12.80 9.54
CA ALA A 108 -24.70 -12.97 10.96
C ALA A 108 -23.58 -12.43 11.85
N LEU A 109 -22.32 -12.75 11.53
CA LEU A 109 -21.15 -12.17 12.20
C LEU A 109 -21.15 -10.64 12.10
N LYS A 110 -21.45 -10.05 10.95
CA LYS A 110 -21.55 -8.59 10.83
C LYS A 110 -22.67 -7.99 11.70
N LYS A 111 -23.76 -8.73 11.93
CA LYS A 111 -24.89 -8.34 12.80
C LYS A 111 -24.55 -8.44 14.31
N GLU A 112 -23.50 -9.14 14.70
CA GLU A 112 -23.00 -9.19 16.11
C GLU A 112 -22.40 -7.85 16.59
N GLY A 113 -22.33 -6.81 15.73
CA GLY A 113 -21.86 -5.48 16.10
C GLY A 113 -20.34 -5.35 16.11
N GLU A 114 -19.75 -4.80 17.18
CA GLU A 114 -18.31 -4.53 17.25
C GLU A 114 -17.45 -5.81 17.26
N SER A 115 -17.87 -6.84 17.98
CA SER A 115 -17.14 -8.11 18.10
C SER A 115 -17.03 -8.80 16.74
N GLY A 116 -18.13 -8.84 16.00
CA GLY A 116 -18.20 -9.39 14.65
C GLY A 116 -17.37 -8.63 13.63
N ARG A 117 -17.43 -7.29 13.66
CA ARG A 117 -16.56 -6.44 12.81
C ARG A 117 -15.08 -6.68 13.08
N LYS A 118 -14.68 -6.87 14.34
CA LYS A 118 -13.29 -7.21 14.70
C LYS A 118 -12.88 -8.58 14.11
N LYS A 119 -13.73 -9.59 14.16
CA LYS A 119 -13.46 -10.90 13.54
C LYS A 119 -13.32 -10.81 12.02
N ILE A 120 -14.21 -10.08 11.34
CA ILE A 120 -14.13 -9.87 9.88
C ILE A 120 -12.81 -9.16 9.51
N ASN A 121 -12.40 -8.17 10.30
CA ASN A 121 -11.11 -7.51 10.08
C ASN A 121 -9.93 -8.46 10.29
N GLN A 122 -9.98 -9.36 11.29
CA GLN A 122 -8.94 -10.39 11.46
C GLN A 122 -8.85 -11.32 10.26
N TYR A 123 -9.99 -11.80 9.73
CA TYR A 123 -10.00 -12.59 8.50
C TYR A 123 -9.45 -11.82 7.30
N THR A 124 -9.79 -10.53 7.18
CA THR A 124 -9.22 -9.66 6.15
C THR A 124 -7.70 -9.61 6.23
N ARG A 125 -7.14 -9.47 7.44
CA ARG A 125 -5.67 -9.46 7.65
C ARG A 125 -5.03 -10.79 7.28
N TYR A 126 -5.62 -11.92 7.68
CA TYR A 126 -5.08 -13.24 7.31
C TYR A 126 -5.12 -13.46 5.80
N LEU A 127 -6.24 -13.09 5.16
CA LEU A 127 -6.38 -13.17 3.71
C LEU A 127 -5.36 -12.25 3.00
N THR A 128 -5.11 -11.06 3.54
CA THR A 128 -4.09 -10.14 3.03
C THR A 128 -2.71 -10.79 2.99
N VAL A 129 -2.30 -11.47 4.06
CA VAL A 129 -0.98 -12.14 4.12
C VAL A 129 -0.89 -13.26 3.08
N VAL A 130 -1.95 -14.06 2.92
CA VAL A 130 -2.00 -15.14 1.93
C VAL A 130 -1.92 -14.57 0.51
N LEU A 131 -2.71 -13.55 0.19
CA LEU A 131 -2.70 -12.90 -1.12
C LEU A 131 -1.36 -12.22 -1.40
N ALA A 132 -0.81 -11.49 -0.43
CA ALA A 132 0.50 -10.86 -0.57
C ALA A 132 1.60 -11.89 -0.81
N THR A 133 1.56 -13.04 -0.14
CA THR A 133 2.53 -14.12 -0.34
C THR A 133 2.42 -14.71 -1.75
N ALA A 134 1.20 -15.00 -2.22
CA ALA A 134 0.98 -15.53 -3.56
C ALA A 134 1.42 -14.53 -4.66
N GLN A 135 1.06 -13.25 -4.50
CA GLN A 135 1.45 -12.19 -5.43
C GLN A 135 2.96 -11.93 -5.40
N ALA A 136 3.57 -11.87 -4.22
CA ALA A 136 5.01 -11.68 -4.06
C ALA A 136 5.79 -12.84 -4.69
N PHE A 137 5.30 -14.08 -4.56
CA PHE A 137 5.91 -15.23 -5.21
C PHE A 137 5.81 -15.14 -6.73
N GLY A 138 4.63 -14.79 -7.26
CA GLY A 138 4.43 -14.57 -8.69
C GLY A 138 5.36 -13.48 -9.25
N ILE A 139 5.52 -12.37 -8.52
CA ILE A 139 6.48 -11.31 -8.85
C ILE A 139 7.92 -11.83 -8.78
N ALA A 140 8.30 -12.54 -7.72
CA ALA A 140 9.67 -13.04 -7.55
C ALA A 140 10.08 -14.00 -8.68
N VAL A 141 9.20 -14.90 -9.09
CA VAL A 141 9.42 -15.80 -10.24
C VAL A 141 9.42 -15.03 -11.56
N GLY A 142 8.49 -14.08 -11.72
CA GLY A 142 8.41 -13.23 -12.91
C GLY A 142 9.70 -12.42 -13.14
N LEU A 143 10.22 -11.79 -12.09
CA LEU A 143 11.46 -11.01 -12.13
C LEU A 143 12.68 -11.85 -12.52
N GLN A 144 12.75 -13.10 -12.09
CA GLN A 144 13.83 -14.01 -12.51
C GLN A 144 13.77 -14.33 -14.01
N GLY A 145 12.57 -14.34 -14.59
CA GLY A 145 12.36 -14.50 -16.02
C GLY A 145 12.58 -13.22 -16.84
N MET A 146 12.67 -12.05 -16.19
CA MET A 146 12.86 -10.76 -16.88
C MET A 146 14.33 -10.54 -17.22
N GLN A 147 14.62 -10.46 -18.52
CA GLN A 147 15.92 -10.10 -19.08
C GLN A 147 15.81 -8.76 -19.80
N GLY A 148 16.72 -7.85 -19.49
CA GLY A 148 16.90 -6.60 -20.21
C GLY A 148 18.05 -6.70 -21.21
N SER A 149 18.26 -5.64 -21.97
CA SER A 149 19.31 -5.51 -22.99
C SER A 149 20.73 -5.70 -22.43
N ALA A 150 20.94 -5.36 -21.15
CA ALA A 150 22.22 -5.39 -20.45
C ALA A 150 22.42 -6.61 -19.52
N GLY A 151 21.44 -7.51 -19.39
CA GLY A 151 21.53 -8.70 -18.53
C GLY A 151 20.25 -9.03 -17.77
N SER A 152 20.34 -9.96 -16.82
CA SER A 152 19.22 -10.31 -15.93
C SER A 152 18.91 -9.15 -14.98
N ALA A 153 17.62 -8.86 -14.77
CA ALA A 153 17.18 -7.89 -13.75
C ALA A 153 17.54 -8.34 -12.32
N VAL A 154 17.87 -9.62 -12.14
CA VAL A 154 18.23 -10.24 -10.87
C VAL A 154 19.72 -10.57 -10.85
N ILE A 155 20.44 -10.05 -9.86
CA ILE A 155 21.90 -10.21 -9.73
C ILE A 155 22.29 -11.69 -9.54
N ASN A 156 21.50 -12.44 -8.74
CA ASN A 156 21.69 -13.87 -8.50
C ASN A 156 20.34 -14.60 -8.50
N PRO A 157 19.87 -15.11 -9.64
CA PRO A 157 18.64 -15.88 -9.70
C PRO A 157 18.79 -17.20 -8.92
N GLY A 158 17.79 -17.52 -8.09
CA GLY A 158 17.79 -18.73 -7.26
C GLY A 158 16.70 -18.71 -6.19
N VAL A 159 16.58 -19.81 -5.45
CA VAL A 159 15.60 -19.96 -4.35
C VAL A 159 15.84 -18.92 -3.25
N PHE A 160 17.10 -18.53 -3.03
CA PHE A 160 17.46 -17.48 -2.07
C PHE A 160 16.84 -16.13 -2.44
N PHE A 161 16.94 -15.70 -3.71
CA PHE A 161 16.31 -14.47 -4.18
C PHE A 161 14.79 -14.51 -4.07
N GLN A 162 14.17 -15.65 -4.40
CA GLN A 162 12.72 -15.80 -4.28
C GLN A 162 12.29 -15.63 -2.82
N ALA A 163 12.96 -16.32 -1.89
CA ALA A 163 12.66 -16.23 -0.47
C ALA A 163 12.87 -14.81 0.07
N THR A 164 13.99 -14.15 -0.24
CA THR A 164 14.25 -12.78 0.22
C THR A 164 13.25 -11.78 -0.37
N THR A 165 12.89 -11.92 -1.64
CA THR A 165 11.90 -11.06 -2.30
C THR A 165 10.52 -11.23 -1.70
N VAL A 166 10.07 -12.48 -1.49
CA VAL A 166 8.77 -12.78 -0.87
C VAL A 166 8.71 -12.21 0.55
N ILE A 167 9.73 -12.47 1.37
CA ILE A 167 9.78 -11.96 2.76
C ILE A 167 9.76 -10.42 2.77
N THR A 168 10.52 -9.79 1.86
CA THR A 168 10.60 -8.32 1.78
C THR A 168 9.26 -7.71 1.37
N LEU A 169 8.61 -8.26 0.33
CA LEU A 169 7.33 -7.75 -0.18
C LEU A 169 6.18 -7.99 0.80
N VAL A 170 6.12 -9.19 1.40
CA VAL A 170 5.11 -9.52 2.41
C VAL A 170 5.33 -8.66 3.66
N GLY A 171 6.58 -8.54 4.13
CA GLY A 171 6.94 -7.68 5.26
C GLY A 171 6.59 -6.22 5.01
N GLY A 172 6.88 -5.70 3.81
CA GLY A 172 6.52 -4.35 3.39
C GLY A 172 5.01 -4.12 3.39
N THR A 173 4.24 -5.06 2.83
CA THR A 173 2.77 -4.98 2.78
C THR A 173 2.16 -4.99 4.19
N ILE A 174 2.63 -5.88 5.06
CA ILE A 174 2.17 -5.97 6.45
C ILE A 174 2.51 -4.69 7.22
N PHE A 175 3.71 -4.14 6.99
CA PHE A 175 4.10 -2.86 7.57
C PHE A 175 3.18 -1.72 7.12
N LEU A 176 2.83 -1.64 5.84
CA LEU A 176 1.89 -0.62 5.34
C LEU A 176 0.47 -0.80 5.89
N MET A 177 0.00 -2.04 5.99
CA MET A 177 -1.28 -2.35 6.63
C MET A 177 -1.29 -1.86 8.07
N TRP A 178 -0.25 -2.19 8.84
CA TRP A 178 -0.09 -1.73 10.21
C TRP A 178 -0.02 -0.19 10.29
N LEU A 179 0.74 0.45 9.40
CA LEU A 179 0.86 1.91 9.34
C LEU A 179 -0.50 2.57 9.07
N GLY A 180 -1.26 2.05 8.10
CA GLY A 180 -2.60 2.54 7.76
C GLY A 180 -3.58 2.40 8.93
N GLU A 181 -3.51 1.31 9.68
CA GLU A 181 -4.30 1.12 10.89
C GLU A 181 -3.90 2.10 12.01
N GLN A 182 -2.60 2.37 12.18
CA GLN A 182 -2.14 3.37 13.14
C GLN A 182 -2.61 4.78 12.77
N ILE A 183 -2.57 5.16 11.49
CA ILE A 183 -3.10 6.44 11.01
C ILE A 183 -4.61 6.51 11.26
N THR A 184 -5.35 5.42 11.07
CA THR A 184 -6.80 5.39 11.33
C THR A 184 -7.12 5.54 12.83
N ALA A 185 -6.31 4.93 13.71
CA ALA A 185 -6.54 4.96 15.14
C ALA A 185 -6.07 6.28 15.81
N ARG A 186 -4.94 6.83 15.39
CA ARG A 186 -4.25 7.97 16.06
C ARG A 186 -4.13 9.20 15.19
N GLY A 187 -4.35 9.08 13.90
CA GLY A 187 -4.26 10.16 12.92
C GLY A 187 -5.62 10.74 12.57
N VAL A 188 -5.72 11.21 11.33
CA VAL A 188 -6.91 11.84 10.76
C VAL A 188 -7.39 11.01 9.57
N GLY A 189 -8.70 10.74 9.53
CA GLY A 189 -9.34 10.03 8.40
C GLY A 189 -9.04 8.53 8.36
N ASN A 190 -9.18 7.94 7.17
CA ASN A 190 -8.85 6.53 6.92
C ASN A 190 -7.41 6.44 6.43
N GLY A 191 -6.55 5.81 7.22
CA GLY A 191 -5.12 5.71 6.92
C GLY A 191 -4.81 4.97 5.64
N ILE A 192 -5.60 3.95 5.29
CA ILE A 192 -5.42 3.20 4.05
C ILE A 192 -5.73 4.06 2.83
N SER A 193 -6.82 4.84 2.89
CA SER A 193 -7.16 5.81 1.85
C SER A 193 -6.09 6.89 1.69
N LEU A 194 -5.51 7.35 2.80
CA LEU A 194 -4.43 8.35 2.77
C LEU A 194 -3.12 7.81 2.18
N ILE A 195 -2.77 6.56 2.45
CA ILE A 195 -1.61 5.91 1.83
C ILE A 195 -1.78 5.83 0.31
N ILE A 196 -2.98 5.48 -0.17
CA ILE A 196 -3.29 5.44 -1.61
C ILE A 196 -3.22 6.85 -2.20
N PHE A 197 -3.79 7.85 -1.54
CA PHE A 197 -3.80 9.23 -2.03
C PHE A 197 -2.41 9.87 -2.08
N ALA A 198 -1.52 9.47 -1.16
CA ALA A 198 -0.15 9.99 -1.08
C ALA A 198 0.85 9.24 -1.97
N GLY A 199 0.47 8.06 -2.50
CA GLY A 199 1.25 7.30 -3.48
C GLY A 199 1.34 8.06 -4.79
#